data_AF-A0A955Q710-F1
#
_entry.id   AF-A0A955Q710-F1
#
_cell.length_a   1.000
_cell.length_b   1.000
_cell.length_c   1.000
_cell.angle_alpha   90.00
_cell.angle_beta   90.00
_cell.angle_gamma   90.00
#
_symmetry.space_group_name_H-M   'P 1'
#
loop_
_entity.id
_entity.type
_entity.pdbx_description
1 polymer ?
#
loop_
_entity_poly.entity_id
_entity_poly.type
_entity_poly.pdbx_seq_one_letter_code
_entity_poly.pdbx_strand_id
1 'polypeptide(L)'
;MAIRFSGTIEELKVQLSQLEKEGSWTEVNPNQHQFRHNSGGVLNWFPSTGSINFQGQPAGRDTLQARVSIILKSAESTFSAATGTTASETLEYLASTHPVGQNLLSTTSVNPSLFSELRNFSDSEIIIGLVGAVGTEMDLITTQLRDRLKIAGYEASEIRVSQDVIKKIVNVDVTGADEATRISKLMDAGNIARKQSGDNAILATGVAAHIAAIRNPSGSPMQRHAFIVNSLKHPDEVLRLRQIYPRGFHLFGVHPDESVRLAFLKRKGIRDNDIVRLIERDQDEHVPFGQRVNDTFHMSDFFVRLDNDRLKLENSIIRIFDILFGNPYKTPTFEEFAMFLAFTSSLRSADLSRQVGAVVTNGEEILASGANDCPKFGGGLYWPELNPESHVIEDKKDGRDYMREEDSNKIEQRKIIEGILEKAKARGLDVDELREALEASQIRDLTEYGRVVHAEMEALLSCARNNVSTRGGQLFCTTFPCHNCAKHIIAAGIKRVVFIEPYQKSKAAEFHSDSISVGFAPSNETVHFEPFVGIGPRRFFDLFSIRLGAGYELRRRDNNGLVIPWSLSGSSKLRMQMLPGSYLDLEQEAKKQFEIHHLQE
;
A
#
# COMPACT_ATOMS: atom_id res chain seq x y z
N MET A 1 4.88 -17.19 24.94
CA MET A 1 3.79 -18.09 24.46
C MET A 1 3.55 -19.14 25.52
N ALA A 2 2.28 -19.42 25.85
CA ALA A 2 1.93 -20.50 26.77
C ALA A 2 2.25 -21.85 26.11
N ILE A 3 2.95 -22.75 26.81
CA ILE A 3 3.26 -24.09 26.30
C ILE A 3 2.00 -24.95 26.44
N ARG A 4 1.64 -25.66 25.37
CA ARG A 4 0.48 -26.55 25.35
C ARG A 4 0.85 -27.91 24.79
N PHE A 5 0.15 -28.93 25.24
CA PHE A 5 0.20 -30.29 24.71
C PHE A 5 -1.22 -30.84 24.66
N SER A 6 -1.66 -31.23 23.46
CA SER A 6 -2.98 -31.80 23.18
C SER A 6 -2.86 -33.31 22.95
N GLY A 7 -2.97 -34.08 24.03
CA GLY A 7 -2.88 -35.55 24.04
C GLY A 7 -3.25 -36.11 25.41
N THR A 8 -3.05 -37.41 25.62
CA THR A 8 -3.27 -38.06 26.93
C THR A 8 -2.07 -37.86 27.87
N ILE A 9 -2.25 -38.11 29.17
CA ILE A 9 -1.13 -38.05 30.12
C ILE A 9 -0.07 -39.11 29.81
N GLU A 10 -0.47 -40.27 29.30
CA GLU A 10 0.42 -41.34 28.86
C GLU A 10 1.27 -40.88 27.68
N GLU A 11 0.69 -40.23 26.68
CA GLU A 11 1.41 -39.67 25.53
C GLU A 11 2.38 -38.56 25.97
N LEU A 12 1.96 -37.69 26.88
CA LEU A 12 2.83 -36.65 27.43
C LEU A 12 4.02 -37.26 28.20
N LYS A 13 3.79 -38.32 28.98
CA LYS A 13 4.87 -39.05 29.68
C LYS A 13 5.83 -39.71 28.71
N VAL A 14 5.34 -40.27 27.60
CA VAL A 14 6.19 -40.86 26.55
C VAL A 14 7.06 -39.79 25.89
N GLN A 15 6.49 -38.64 25.52
CA GLN A 15 7.27 -37.54 24.95
C GLN A 15 8.30 -37.00 25.93
N LEU A 16 7.96 -36.91 27.22
CA LEU A 16 8.84 -36.44 28.28
C LEU A 16 9.64 -37.56 28.97
N SER A 17 9.70 -38.76 28.40
CA SER A 17 10.37 -39.93 28.99
C SER A 17 11.85 -39.71 29.29
N GLN A 18 12.52 -38.83 28.52
CA GLN A 18 13.90 -38.41 28.77
C GLN A 18 14.08 -37.71 30.13
N LEU A 19 13.01 -37.13 30.69
CA LEU A 19 13.00 -36.46 31.99
C LEU A 19 12.60 -37.40 33.13
N GLU A 20 12.07 -38.59 32.84
CA GLU A 20 11.47 -39.48 33.86
C GLU A 20 12.48 -39.98 34.89
N LYS A 21 13.78 -40.06 34.54
CA LYS A 21 14.86 -40.40 35.47
C LYS A 21 15.26 -39.25 36.41
N GLU A 22 14.78 -38.04 36.16
CA GLU A 22 15.18 -36.81 36.84
C GLU A 22 14.04 -36.19 37.68
N GLY A 23 12.94 -36.92 37.87
CA GLY A 23 11.80 -36.48 38.66
C GLY A 23 10.73 -37.55 38.79
N SER A 24 9.57 -37.17 39.31
CA SER A 24 8.43 -38.09 39.45
C SER A 24 7.12 -37.42 39.07
N TRP A 25 6.22 -38.22 38.48
CA TRP A 25 4.85 -37.82 38.18
C TRP A 25 3.92 -38.11 39.36
N THR A 26 2.96 -37.23 39.58
CA THR A 26 1.91 -37.39 40.57
C THR A 26 0.61 -36.83 40.01
N GLU A 27 -0.48 -37.58 40.15
CA GLU A 27 -1.82 -37.06 39.87
C GLU A 27 -2.29 -36.28 41.10
N VAL A 28 -2.52 -34.98 40.93
CA VAL A 28 -3.00 -34.12 42.03
C VAL A 28 -4.52 -34.24 42.17
N ASN A 29 -5.21 -34.31 41.02
CA ASN A 29 -6.64 -34.59 40.87
C ASN A 29 -6.92 -34.97 39.40
N PRO A 30 -8.14 -35.42 39.05
CA PRO A 30 -8.46 -35.87 37.69
C PRO A 30 -8.25 -34.84 36.57
N ASN A 31 -8.12 -33.56 36.91
CA ASN A 31 -7.89 -32.46 35.96
C ASN A 31 -6.50 -31.81 36.10
N GLN A 32 -5.57 -32.41 36.85
CA GLN A 32 -4.23 -31.88 37.03
C GLN A 32 -3.19 -32.97 37.30
N HIS A 33 -2.25 -33.11 36.37
CA HIS A 33 -1.08 -33.98 36.52
C HIS A 33 0.18 -33.13 36.73
N GLN A 34 0.99 -33.53 37.70
CA GLN A 34 2.19 -32.78 38.10
C GLN A 34 3.44 -33.63 37.91
N PHE A 35 4.50 -33.02 37.37
CA PHE A 35 5.84 -33.58 37.34
C PHE A 35 6.77 -32.73 38.20
N ARG A 36 7.40 -33.34 39.21
CA ARG A 36 8.35 -32.67 40.10
C ARG A 36 9.77 -33.12 39.74
N HIS A 37 10.59 -32.18 39.28
CA HIS A 37 11.98 -32.41 38.93
C HIS A 37 12.88 -32.28 40.16
N ASN A 38 13.97 -33.07 40.20
CA ASN A 38 14.91 -33.12 41.34
C ASN A 38 15.58 -31.76 41.64
N SER A 39 15.67 -30.86 40.66
CA SER A 39 16.19 -29.49 40.84
C SER A 39 15.18 -28.50 41.47
N GLY A 40 13.99 -28.97 41.88
CA GLY A 40 12.96 -28.15 42.52
C GLY A 40 12.03 -27.41 41.57
N GLY A 41 12.11 -27.67 40.26
CA GLY A 41 11.13 -27.22 39.26
C GLY A 41 9.90 -28.15 39.20
N VAL A 42 8.72 -27.57 38.97
CA VAL A 42 7.45 -28.28 38.93
C VAL A 42 6.72 -27.93 37.63
N LEU A 43 6.29 -28.95 36.89
CA LEU A 43 5.41 -28.83 35.74
C LEU A 43 4.00 -29.26 36.14
N ASN A 44 2.99 -28.46 35.82
CA ASN A 44 1.57 -28.81 35.94
C ASN A 44 0.95 -28.87 34.54
N TRP A 45 0.28 -29.95 34.22
CA TRP A 45 -0.48 -30.13 32.99
C TRP A 45 -1.96 -30.35 33.28
N PHE A 46 -2.81 -29.66 32.51
CA PHE A 46 -4.27 -29.68 32.65
C PHE A 46 -4.92 -30.33 31.42
N PRO A 47 -5.47 -31.55 31.53
CA PRO A 47 -6.04 -32.28 30.39
C PRO A 47 -7.13 -31.50 29.65
N SER A 48 -7.99 -30.78 30.37
CA SER A 48 -9.13 -30.03 29.82
C SER A 48 -8.75 -28.87 28.89
N THR A 49 -7.55 -28.31 29.07
CA THR A 49 -7.08 -27.13 28.30
C THR A 49 -5.79 -27.41 27.52
N GLY A 50 -5.16 -28.56 27.76
CA GLY A 50 -3.83 -28.90 27.27
C GLY A 50 -2.72 -27.98 27.78
N SER A 51 -2.99 -27.12 28.76
CA SER A 51 -2.03 -26.10 29.21
C SER A 51 -0.94 -26.68 30.10
N ILE A 52 0.31 -26.24 29.89
CA ILE A 52 1.47 -26.60 30.71
C ILE A 52 1.99 -25.36 31.43
N ASN A 53 1.98 -25.39 32.76
CA ASN A 53 2.42 -24.32 33.64
C ASN A 53 3.62 -24.76 34.49
N PHE A 54 4.58 -23.86 34.73
CA PHE A 54 5.80 -24.15 35.48
C PHE A 54 5.86 -23.35 36.78
N GLN A 55 6.20 -24.03 37.89
CA GLN A 55 6.29 -23.49 39.24
C GLN A 55 7.56 -24.03 39.94
N GLY A 56 7.82 -23.60 41.18
CA GLY A 56 8.96 -24.06 41.98
C GLY A 56 10.13 -23.06 42.03
N GLN A 57 11.32 -23.54 42.40
CA GLN A 57 12.51 -22.70 42.57
C GLN A 57 12.93 -22.07 41.22
N PRO A 58 13.27 -20.76 41.15
CA PRO A 58 13.46 -20.04 39.88
C PRO A 58 14.42 -20.73 38.90
N ALA A 59 15.60 -21.16 39.38
CA ALA A 59 16.60 -21.84 38.54
C ALA A 59 16.13 -23.21 38.03
N GLY A 60 15.43 -23.99 38.88
CA GLY A 60 14.87 -25.29 38.52
C GLY A 60 13.68 -25.17 37.55
N ARG A 61 12.82 -24.17 37.77
CA ARG A 61 11.66 -23.84 36.92
C ARG A 61 12.09 -23.48 35.50
N ASP A 62 13.02 -22.53 35.37
CA ASP A 62 13.43 -22.00 34.07
C ASP A 62 14.16 -23.07 33.23
N THR A 63 14.98 -23.90 33.89
CA THR A 63 15.65 -25.04 33.25
C THR A 63 14.65 -26.09 32.75
N LEU A 64 13.66 -26.44 33.58
CA LEU A 64 12.63 -27.41 33.23
C LEU A 64 11.75 -26.90 32.07
N GLN A 65 11.38 -25.62 32.09
CA GLN A 65 10.61 -24.99 31.03
C GLN A 65 11.34 -25.00 29.68
N ALA A 66 12.65 -24.68 29.67
CA ALA A 66 13.45 -24.71 28.45
C ALA A 66 13.54 -26.12 27.85
N ARG A 67 13.82 -27.14 28.68
CA ARG A 67 13.93 -28.53 28.23
C ARG A 67 12.62 -29.09 27.68
N VAL A 68 11.51 -28.88 28.39
CA VAL A 68 10.18 -29.35 27.95
C VAL A 68 9.79 -28.68 26.63
N SER A 69 10.08 -27.39 26.46
CA SER A 69 9.79 -26.67 25.20
C SER A 69 10.53 -27.23 23.99
N ILE A 70 11.78 -27.69 24.17
CA ILE A 70 12.58 -28.28 23.09
C ILE A 70 12.04 -29.67 22.74
N ILE A 71 11.77 -30.48 23.75
CA ILE A 71 11.29 -31.86 23.56
C ILE A 71 9.97 -31.88 22.81
N LEU A 72 8.98 -31.08 23.23
CA LEU A 72 7.66 -31.03 22.60
C LEU A 72 7.73 -30.50 21.15
N LYS A 73 8.59 -29.50 20.86
CA LYS A 73 8.81 -29.02 19.49
C LYS A 73 9.51 -30.04 18.59
N SER A 74 10.41 -30.85 19.14
CA SER A 74 11.09 -31.91 18.38
C SER A 74 10.14 -33.07 18.05
N ALA A 75 9.17 -33.36 18.92
CA ALA A 75 8.18 -34.41 18.72
C ALA A 75 7.10 -34.04 17.66
N GLU A 76 6.81 -32.75 17.46
CA GLU A 76 5.94 -32.28 16.36
C GLU A 76 6.55 -32.52 14.96
N SER A 77 7.87 -32.70 14.86
CA SER A 77 8.56 -32.96 13.59
C SER A 77 8.59 -34.44 13.16
N THR A 78 8.15 -35.37 14.02
CA THR A 78 8.30 -36.83 13.82
C THR A 78 7.00 -37.60 13.56
N PHE A 79 5.86 -36.92 13.37
CA PHE A 79 4.56 -37.57 13.09
C PHE A 79 4.14 -37.60 11.61
N SER A 80 5.10 -37.64 10.69
CA SER A 80 4.85 -37.95 9.27
C SER A 80 5.85 -38.97 8.72
N ALA A 81 5.83 -40.19 9.26
CA ALA A 81 6.14 -41.43 8.55
C ALA A 81 6.09 -42.60 9.54
N ALA A 82 5.04 -43.41 9.49
CA ALA A 82 5.02 -44.72 10.14
C ALA A 82 4.91 -45.80 9.07
N THR A 83 5.94 -46.62 8.94
CA THR A 83 5.86 -48.09 9.07
C THR A 83 7.29 -48.64 9.04
N GLY A 84 7.62 -49.44 10.05
CA GLY A 84 8.98 -49.84 10.37
C GLY A 84 9.47 -51.09 9.64
N THR A 85 10.78 -51.18 9.47
CA THR A 85 11.55 -52.43 9.52
C THR A 85 12.99 -52.10 9.90
N THR A 86 13.65 -53.01 10.63
CA THR A 86 14.83 -52.81 11.47
C THR A 86 16.13 -52.55 10.69
N ALA A 87 16.81 -51.44 11.04
CA ALA A 87 17.95 -50.84 10.32
C ALA A 87 19.31 -51.58 10.41
N SER A 88 19.37 -52.81 10.94
CA SER A 88 20.65 -53.52 11.09
C SER A 88 21.04 -54.38 9.89
N GLU A 89 20.10 -54.72 9.00
CA GLU A 89 20.37 -55.57 7.82
C GLU A 89 20.52 -54.75 6.52
N THR A 90 20.14 -53.46 6.53
CA THR A 90 20.23 -52.58 5.35
C THR A 90 21.62 -51.92 5.19
N LEU A 91 22.40 -51.85 6.27
CA LEU A 91 23.70 -51.15 6.29
C LEU A 91 24.82 -51.91 5.55
N GLU A 92 24.76 -53.24 5.47
CA GLU A 92 25.74 -54.02 4.71
C GLU A 92 25.44 -54.08 3.21
N TYR A 93 24.18 -53.93 2.81
CA TYR A 93 23.78 -53.95 1.40
C TYR A 93 24.15 -52.64 0.67
N LEU A 94 24.01 -51.49 1.35
CA LEU A 94 24.29 -50.17 0.77
C LEU A 94 25.80 -49.83 0.68
N ALA A 95 26.66 -50.60 1.35
CA ALA A 95 28.11 -50.37 1.36
C ALA A 95 28.87 -51.01 0.18
N SER A 96 28.24 -51.84 -0.65
CA SER A 96 28.96 -52.73 -1.57
C SER A 96 28.75 -52.53 -3.08
N THR A 97 27.97 -51.55 -3.54
CA THR A 97 27.82 -51.33 -5.00
C THR A 97 27.92 -49.86 -5.44
N HIS A 98 29.10 -49.60 -6.01
CA HIS A 98 29.49 -48.55 -6.94
C HIS A 98 29.95 -47.17 -6.45
N PRO A 99 31.08 -46.66 -7.00
CA PRO A 99 31.80 -45.49 -6.52
C PRO A 99 31.64 -44.26 -7.43
N VAL A 100 32.21 -43.14 -6.98
CA VAL A 100 32.42 -41.85 -7.71
C VAL A 100 31.19 -40.92 -7.69
N GLY A 101 31.23 -39.69 -7.18
CA GLY A 101 32.37 -38.85 -6.83
C GLY A 101 32.05 -37.79 -5.78
N GLN A 102 33.13 -37.43 -5.08
CA GLN A 102 33.25 -36.27 -4.21
C GLN A 102 32.82 -34.99 -4.95
N ASN A 103 31.86 -34.26 -4.40
CA ASN A 103 31.79 -32.79 -4.33
C ASN A 103 30.36 -32.39 -3.95
N LEU A 104 30.13 -32.03 -2.68
CA LEU A 104 29.10 -31.08 -2.20
C LEU A 104 28.87 -31.28 -0.69
N LEU A 105 29.90 -31.01 0.11
CA LEU A 105 29.73 -30.63 1.51
C LEU A 105 30.58 -29.39 1.76
N SER A 106 30.16 -28.26 1.19
CA SER A 106 30.50 -26.97 1.78
C SER A 106 29.59 -26.78 2.97
N THR A 107 30.16 -26.93 4.16
CA THR A 107 29.56 -26.50 5.42
C THR A 107 29.19 -25.01 5.30
N THR A 108 27.91 -24.69 5.09
CA THR A 108 27.41 -23.34 5.35
C THR A 108 27.43 -23.13 6.85
N SER A 109 28.51 -22.51 7.35
CA SER A 109 28.55 -21.92 8.67
C SER A 109 27.37 -20.97 8.81
N VAL A 110 26.52 -21.19 9.81
CA VAL A 110 25.52 -20.18 10.19
C VAL A 110 26.32 -18.98 10.70
N ASN A 111 26.32 -17.88 9.95
CA ASN A 111 27.04 -16.68 10.34
C ASN A 111 26.31 -15.99 11.51
N PRO A 112 26.85 -16.00 12.74
CA PRO A 112 26.21 -15.36 13.89
C PRO A 112 26.15 -13.83 13.75
N SER A 113 26.91 -13.23 12.82
CA SER A 113 26.88 -11.79 12.54
C SER A 113 25.77 -11.36 11.60
N LEU A 114 25.03 -12.27 10.94
CA LEU A 114 24.02 -11.87 9.95
C LEU A 114 22.97 -10.93 10.57
N PHE A 115 22.51 -11.21 11.79
CA PHE A 115 21.56 -10.36 12.51
C PHE A 115 22.17 -9.07 13.07
N SER A 116 23.50 -8.97 13.23
CA SER A 116 24.16 -7.71 13.60
C SER A 116 24.44 -6.86 12.35
N GLU A 117 24.76 -7.48 11.22
CA GLU A 117 24.90 -6.86 9.90
C GLU A 117 23.56 -6.31 9.40
N LEU A 118 22.45 -7.04 9.58
CA LEU A 118 21.09 -6.56 9.24
C LEU A 118 20.67 -5.32 10.06
N ARG A 119 21.16 -5.15 11.29
CA ARG A 119 20.90 -3.93 12.10
C ARG A 119 21.73 -2.73 11.63
N ASN A 120 22.77 -2.96 10.85
CA ASN A 120 23.72 -1.96 10.37
C ASN A 120 23.67 -1.76 8.86
N PHE A 121 22.66 -2.29 8.15
CA PHE A 121 22.52 -2.21 6.71
C PHE A 121 22.14 -0.77 6.26
N SER A 122 23.11 0.15 6.29
CA SER A 122 22.93 1.59 6.01
C SER A 122 22.79 1.93 4.54
N ASP A 123 23.30 1.07 3.67
CA ASP A 123 23.58 1.36 2.26
C ASP A 123 22.61 0.61 1.35
N SER A 124 21.33 0.67 1.71
CA SER A 124 20.22 0.03 1.00
C SER A 124 19.98 0.66 -0.37
N GLU A 125 19.39 -0.10 -1.27
CA GLU A 125 18.95 0.41 -2.57
C GLU A 125 17.61 1.17 -2.44
N ILE A 126 17.35 2.04 -3.41
CA ILE A 126 16.09 2.80 -3.50
C ILE A 126 15.49 2.59 -4.88
N ILE A 127 14.19 2.28 -4.93
CA ILE A 127 13.43 2.25 -6.17
C ILE A 127 12.45 3.42 -6.13
N ILE A 128 12.66 4.40 -7.00
CA ILE A 128 11.81 5.59 -7.10
C ILE A 128 10.91 5.44 -8.34
N GLY A 129 9.62 5.26 -8.13
CA GLY A 129 8.63 5.32 -9.21
C GLY A 129 8.18 6.76 -9.45
N LEU A 130 8.05 7.17 -10.72
CA LEU A 130 7.43 8.43 -11.10
C LEU A 130 6.09 8.18 -11.75
N VAL A 131 5.07 8.93 -11.32
CA VAL A 131 3.76 8.99 -11.96
C VAL A 131 3.40 10.44 -12.23
N GLY A 132 2.89 10.69 -13.43
CA GLY A 132 2.38 11.99 -13.82
C GLY A 132 1.74 11.93 -15.19
N ALA A 133 0.87 12.90 -15.42
CA ALA A 133 0.05 12.94 -16.61
C ALA A 133 0.88 13.23 -17.87
N VAL A 134 0.35 12.89 -19.03
CA VAL A 134 0.96 13.27 -20.32
C VAL A 134 1.17 14.78 -20.36
N GLY A 135 2.37 15.24 -20.73
CA GLY A 135 2.72 16.66 -20.70
C GLY A 135 3.39 17.15 -19.41
N THR A 136 3.65 16.27 -18.45
CA THR A 136 4.55 16.56 -17.33
C THR A 136 6.02 16.48 -17.80
N GLU A 137 6.81 17.52 -17.49
CA GLU A 137 8.24 17.58 -17.80
C GLU A 137 9.06 16.70 -16.83
N MET A 138 8.96 15.38 -17.00
CA MET A 138 9.56 14.39 -16.08
C MET A 138 11.09 14.50 -15.97
N ASP A 139 11.78 14.90 -17.05
CA ASP A 139 13.25 15.04 -17.05
C ASP A 139 13.72 16.06 -16.00
N LEU A 140 12.95 17.13 -15.75
CA LEU A 140 13.25 18.10 -14.70
C LEU A 140 13.19 17.45 -13.31
N ILE A 141 12.16 16.63 -13.06
CA ILE A 141 11.97 15.90 -11.80
C ILE A 141 13.11 14.90 -11.60
N THR A 142 13.38 14.07 -12.61
CA THR A 142 14.47 13.08 -12.57
C THR A 142 15.82 13.72 -12.30
N THR A 143 16.10 14.90 -12.90
CA THR A 143 17.35 15.64 -12.66
C THR A 143 17.47 16.07 -11.21
N GLN A 144 16.44 16.70 -10.64
CA GLN A 144 16.46 17.13 -9.25
C GLN A 144 16.56 15.97 -8.26
N LEU A 145 15.90 14.84 -8.54
CA LEU A 145 16.03 13.62 -7.75
C LEU A 145 17.47 13.08 -7.77
N ARG A 146 18.10 13.02 -8.95
CA ARG A 146 19.51 12.60 -9.10
C ARG A 146 20.46 13.50 -8.32
N ASP A 147 20.27 14.81 -8.39
CA ASP A 147 21.12 15.77 -7.67
C ASP A 147 21.01 15.58 -6.14
N ARG A 148 19.79 15.36 -5.63
CA ARG A 148 19.59 15.08 -4.20
C ARG A 148 20.13 13.72 -3.78
N LEU A 149 19.96 12.68 -4.59
CA LEU A 149 20.56 11.36 -4.38
C LEU A 149 22.09 11.44 -4.33
N LYS A 150 22.71 12.20 -5.24
CA LYS A 150 24.16 12.42 -5.26
C LYS A 150 24.66 13.09 -3.99
N ILE A 151 23.95 14.09 -3.46
CA ILE A 151 24.27 14.70 -2.17
C ILE A 151 24.17 13.67 -1.05
N ALA A 152 23.18 12.77 -1.11
CA ALA A 152 23.07 11.65 -0.20
C ALA A 152 24.09 10.53 -0.48
N GLY A 153 25.05 10.69 -1.39
CA GLY A 153 26.05 9.68 -1.72
C GLY A 153 25.47 8.45 -2.43
N TYR A 154 24.40 8.61 -3.20
CA TYR A 154 23.82 7.56 -4.03
C TYR A 154 24.19 7.74 -5.50
N GLU A 155 24.46 6.63 -6.18
CA GLU A 155 24.43 6.55 -7.64
C GLU A 155 22.98 6.34 -8.11
N ALA A 156 22.67 6.81 -9.32
CA ALA A 156 21.29 6.78 -9.82
C ALA A 156 21.22 6.31 -11.29
N SER A 157 20.50 5.22 -11.53
CA SER A 157 20.14 4.73 -12.87
C SER A 157 18.68 5.08 -13.16
N GLU A 158 18.40 5.55 -14.37
CA GLU A 158 17.02 5.76 -14.83
C GLU A 158 16.60 4.60 -15.72
N ILE A 159 15.35 4.18 -15.54
CA ILE A 159 14.70 3.13 -16.32
C ILE A 159 13.49 3.77 -16.97
N ARG A 160 13.51 3.91 -18.29
CA ARG A 160 12.40 4.43 -19.08
C ARG A 160 11.52 3.27 -19.50
N VAL A 161 10.37 3.07 -18.85
CA VAL A 161 9.48 1.91 -19.09
C VAL A 161 9.16 1.74 -20.58
N SER A 162 8.90 2.84 -21.28
CA SER A 162 8.62 2.82 -22.72
C SER A 162 9.78 2.39 -23.61
N GLN A 163 11.03 2.60 -23.19
CA GLN A 163 12.23 2.30 -23.99
C GLN A 163 12.89 0.99 -23.55
N ASP A 164 13.00 0.78 -22.24
CA ASP A 164 13.79 -0.28 -21.62
C ASP A 164 12.99 -1.55 -21.32
N VAL A 165 11.66 -1.45 -21.34
CA VAL A 165 10.73 -2.55 -21.04
C VAL A 165 9.76 -2.81 -22.19
N ILE A 166 8.92 -1.84 -22.58
CA ILE A 166 7.89 -2.05 -23.61
C ILE A 166 8.49 -2.56 -24.92
N LYS A 167 9.61 -1.99 -25.38
CA LYS A 167 10.28 -2.40 -26.62
C LYS A 167 10.78 -3.84 -26.63
N LYS A 168 10.94 -4.46 -25.46
CA LYS A 168 11.31 -5.88 -25.35
C LYS A 168 10.11 -6.80 -25.55
N ILE A 169 8.89 -6.31 -25.31
CA ILE A 169 7.65 -7.09 -25.42
C ILE A 169 6.98 -6.84 -26.76
N VAL A 170 6.89 -5.56 -27.15
CA VAL A 170 6.17 -5.12 -28.34
C VAL A 170 7.12 -4.34 -29.23
N ASN A 171 7.25 -4.78 -30.49
CA ASN A 171 7.98 -4.02 -31.48
C ASN A 171 7.13 -2.82 -31.95
N VAL A 172 7.58 -1.60 -31.65
CA VAL A 172 6.86 -0.37 -31.98
C VAL A 172 7.74 0.51 -32.85
N ASP A 173 7.37 0.63 -34.13
CA ASP A 173 8.00 1.60 -35.01
C ASP A 173 7.36 2.99 -34.86
N VAL A 174 8.15 3.89 -34.29
CA VAL A 174 7.83 5.32 -34.12
C VAL A 174 8.70 6.22 -34.99
N THR A 175 9.48 5.65 -35.91
CA THR A 175 10.39 6.41 -36.76
C THR A 175 9.61 7.35 -37.67
N GLY A 176 9.96 8.64 -37.67
CA GLY A 176 9.29 9.66 -38.49
C GLY A 176 7.87 10.06 -38.03
N ALA A 177 7.37 9.50 -36.93
CA ALA A 177 6.09 9.93 -36.35
C ALA A 177 6.23 11.31 -35.69
N ASP A 178 5.21 12.17 -35.82
CA ASP A 178 5.09 13.36 -35.00
C ASP A 178 4.91 12.98 -33.51
N GLU A 179 5.11 13.94 -32.61
CA GLU A 179 5.12 13.65 -31.17
C GLU A 179 3.78 13.10 -30.66
N ALA A 180 2.64 13.57 -31.18
CA ALA A 180 1.33 13.10 -30.74
C ALA A 180 1.13 11.63 -31.14
N THR A 181 1.44 11.31 -32.40
CA THR A 181 1.40 9.95 -32.93
C THR A 181 2.37 9.03 -32.19
N ARG A 182 3.59 9.52 -31.88
CA ARG A 182 4.59 8.78 -31.10
C ARG A 182 4.07 8.43 -29.71
N ILE A 183 3.48 9.38 -28.99
CA ILE A 183 2.92 9.15 -27.66
C ILE A 183 1.78 8.13 -27.74
N SER A 184 0.84 8.32 -28.66
CA SER A 184 -0.30 7.41 -28.85
C SER A 184 0.14 5.98 -29.13
N LYS A 185 1.10 5.77 -30.06
CA LYS A 185 1.64 4.44 -30.38
C LYS A 185 2.31 3.76 -29.17
N LEU A 186 2.97 4.52 -28.31
CA LEU A 186 3.58 3.98 -27.09
C LEU A 186 2.52 3.63 -26.02
N MET A 187 1.43 4.38 -25.95
CA MET A 187 0.27 4.02 -25.13
C MET A 187 -0.34 2.70 -25.60
N ASP A 188 -0.57 2.57 -26.92
CA ASP A 188 -1.07 1.35 -27.55
C ASP A 188 -0.17 0.15 -27.24
N ALA A 189 1.15 0.33 -27.36
CA ALA A 189 2.12 -0.71 -27.07
C ALA A 189 2.10 -1.17 -25.61
N GLY A 190 1.93 -0.25 -24.66
CA GLY A 190 1.75 -0.59 -23.25
C GLY A 190 0.49 -1.43 -23.02
N ASN A 191 -0.62 -1.07 -23.66
CA ASN A 191 -1.86 -1.81 -23.58
C ASN A 191 -1.75 -3.19 -24.22
N ILE A 192 -1.07 -3.29 -25.37
CA ILE A 192 -0.78 -4.56 -26.05
C ILE A 192 0.06 -5.46 -25.14
N ALA A 193 1.11 -4.93 -24.53
CA ALA A 193 1.96 -5.70 -23.61
C ALA A 193 1.15 -6.30 -22.45
N ARG A 194 0.29 -5.50 -21.79
CA ARG A 194 -0.59 -5.99 -20.72
C ARG A 194 -1.62 -7.01 -21.20
N LYS A 195 -2.17 -6.80 -22.40
CA LYS A 195 -3.16 -7.71 -23.01
C LYS A 195 -2.55 -9.05 -23.40
N GLN A 196 -1.36 -9.05 -24.02
CA GLN A 196 -0.65 -10.26 -24.44
C GLN A 196 -0.21 -11.11 -23.24
N SER A 197 0.24 -10.47 -22.14
CA SER A 197 0.60 -11.18 -20.91
C SER A 197 -0.61 -11.63 -20.11
N GLY A 198 -1.77 -10.98 -20.27
CA GLY A 198 -2.91 -11.13 -19.38
C GLY A 198 -2.68 -10.54 -17.98
N ASP A 199 -1.64 -9.73 -17.80
CA ASP A 199 -1.21 -9.16 -16.53
C ASP A 199 -0.98 -7.65 -16.66
N ASN A 200 -1.82 -6.86 -16.01
CA ASN A 200 -1.72 -5.40 -15.98
C ASN A 200 -0.42 -4.89 -15.33
N ALA A 201 0.26 -5.72 -14.53
CA ALA A 201 1.53 -5.40 -13.89
C ALA A 201 2.77 -5.84 -14.70
N ILE A 202 2.62 -6.40 -15.91
CA ILE A 202 3.75 -6.94 -16.68
C ILE A 202 4.88 -5.93 -16.89
N LEU A 203 4.56 -4.64 -17.05
CA LEU A 203 5.57 -3.60 -17.23
C LEU A 203 6.40 -3.39 -15.96
N ALA A 204 5.80 -3.48 -14.77
CA ALA A 204 6.53 -3.45 -13.50
C ALA A 204 7.40 -4.70 -13.30
N THR A 205 6.91 -5.87 -13.70
CA THR A 205 7.69 -7.11 -13.73
C THR A 205 8.91 -6.97 -14.64
N GLY A 206 8.73 -6.34 -15.81
CA GLY A 206 9.82 -6.03 -16.74
C GLY A 206 10.82 -4.99 -16.20
N VAL A 207 10.37 -4.02 -15.39
CA VAL A 207 11.27 -3.11 -14.67
C VAL A 207 12.14 -3.90 -13.69
N ALA A 208 11.57 -4.81 -12.89
CA ALA A 208 12.33 -5.65 -11.98
C ALA A 208 13.32 -6.57 -12.73
N ALA A 209 12.90 -7.15 -13.86
CA ALA A 209 13.76 -7.93 -14.74
C ALA A 209 14.94 -7.09 -15.30
N HIS A 210 14.68 -5.83 -15.64
CA HIS A 210 15.71 -4.90 -16.09
C HIS A 210 16.70 -4.55 -14.97
N ILE A 211 16.23 -4.29 -13.76
CA ILE A 211 17.09 -4.07 -12.58
C ILE A 211 17.97 -5.30 -12.31
N ALA A 212 17.38 -6.50 -12.33
CA ALA A 212 18.11 -7.76 -12.18
C ALA A 212 19.22 -7.93 -13.23
N ALA A 213 18.97 -7.50 -14.47
CA ALA A 213 19.97 -7.53 -15.53
C ALA A 213 21.14 -6.57 -15.28
N ILE A 214 20.88 -5.37 -14.74
CA ILE A 214 21.92 -4.40 -14.36
C ILE A 214 22.84 -4.98 -13.26
N ARG A 215 22.31 -5.80 -12.34
CA ARG A 215 23.09 -6.44 -11.26
C ARG A 215 24.00 -7.58 -11.73
N ASN A 216 23.77 -8.15 -12.93
CA ASN A 216 24.49 -9.33 -13.41
C ASN A 216 25.93 -8.94 -13.81
N PRO A 217 27.00 -9.62 -13.32
CA PRO A 217 27.06 -10.96 -12.75
C PRO A 217 27.08 -11.09 -11.21
N SER A 218 27.00 -10.00 -10.45
CA SER A 218 27.19 -10.08 -8.99
C SER A 218 26.00 -10.69 -8.24
N GLY A 219 24.78 -10.54 -8.78
CA GLY A 219 23.52 -10.98 -8.14
C GLY A 219 23.25 -10.36 -6.77
N SER A 220 24.07 -9.38 -6.37
CA SER A 220 24.09 -8.80 -5.03
C SER A 220 23.46 -7.40 -5.01
N PRO A 221 23.06 -6.88 -3.84
CA PRO A 221 22.64 -5.49 -3.69
C PRO A 221 23.72 -4.51 -4.17
N MET A 222 23.33 -3.50 -4.97
CA MET A 222 24.21 -2.39 -5.31
C MET A 222 24.19 -1.38 -4.16
N GLN A 223 25.31 -1.21 -3.45
CA GLN A 223 25.35 -0.32 -2.29
C GLN A 223 25.05 1.12 -2.69
N ARG A 224 24.15 1.77 -1.95
CA ARG A 224 23.72 3.16 -2.19
C ARG A 224 23.35 3.44 -3.66
N HIS A 225 22.60 2.53 -4.27
CA HIS A 225 22.11 2.72 -5.63
C HIS A 225 20.62 3.03 -5.67
N ALA A 226 20.24 3.97 -6.53
CA ALA A 226 18.85 4.32 -6.76
C ALA A 226 18.43 4.03 -8.21
N PHE A 227 17.29 3.36 -8.38
CA PHE A 227 16.66 3.15 -9.67
C PHE A 227 15.45 4.07 -9.80
N ILE A 228 15.47 4.99 -10.77
CA ILE A 228 14.37 5.92 -11.05
C ILE A 228 13.57 5.40 -12.23
N VAL A 229 12.33 4.97 -12.00
CA VAL A 229 11.43 4.37 -12.98
C VAL A 229 10.51 5.43 -13.57
N ASN A 230 10.67 5.74 -14.86
CA ASN A 230 9.95 6.77 -15.59
C ASN A 230 9.15 6.18 -16.77
N SER A 231 7.83 6.13 -16.76
CA SER A 231 6.89 6.45 -15.67
C SER A 231 5.90 5.29 -15.53
N LEU A 232 5.30 5.15 -14.35
CA LEU A 232 4.22 4.19 -14.10
C LEU A 232 2.87 4.77 -14.54
N LYS A 233 1.99 3.91 -15.05
CA LYS A 233 0.73 4.29 -15.69
C LYS A 233 -0.47 3.43 -15.27
N HIS A 234 -0.27 2.41 -14.45
CA HIS A 234 -1.35 1.55 -13.95
C HIS A 234 -1.19 1.19 -12.44
N PRO A 235 -2.27 1.12 -11.64
CA PRO A 235 -2.21 0.75 -10.22
C PRO A 235 -1.50 -0.58 -9.96
N ASP A 236 -1.77 -1.59 -10.79
CA ASP A 236 -1.16 -2.92 -10.66
C ASP A 236 0.37 -2.89 -10.80
N GLU A 237 0.93 -1.94 -11.58
CA GLU A 237 2.39 -1.75 -11.67
C GLU A 237 2.97 -1.26 -10.34
N VAL A 238 2.28 -0.33 -9.68
CA VAL A 238 2.65 0.18 -8.35
C VAL A 238 2.54 -0.91 -7.30
N LEU A 239 1.46 -1.71 -7.33
CA LEU A 239 1.28 -2.84 -6.43
C LEU A 239 2.38 -3.88 -6.61
N ARG A 240 2.73 -4.24 -7.85
CA ARG A 240 3.80 -5.20 -8.16
C ARG A 240 5.16 -4.71 -7.69
N LEU A 241 5.53 -3.45 -7.92
CA LEU A 241 6.79 -2.91 -7.41
C LEU A 241 6.82 -2.83 -5.89
N ARG A 242 5.67 -2.59 -5.22
CA ARG A 242 5.57 -2.70 -3.76
C ARG A 242 5.68 -4.13 -3.26
N GLN A 243 5.23 -5.12 -4.01
CA GLN A 243 5.40 -6.52 -3.66
C GLN A 243 6.87 -6.93 -3.76
N ILE A 244 7.53 -6.56 -4.86
CA ILE A 244 8.93 -6.90 -5.12
C ILE A 244 9.88 -6.12 -4.21
N TYR A 245 9.64 -4.80 -4.03
CA TYR A 245 10.51 -3.89 -3.26
C TYR A 245 9.76 -3.18 -2.11
N PRO A 246 9.28 -3.88 -1.08
CA PRO A 246 8.29 -3.34 -0.13
C PRO A 246 8.68 -2.06 0.58
N ARG A 247 9.86 -2.06 1.23
CA ARG A 247 10.30 -0.92 2.05
C ARG A 247 11.04 0.14 1.24
N GLY A 248 11.68 -0.24 0.13
CA GLY A 248 12.52 0.64 -0.68
C GLY A 248 11.86 1.18 -1.95
N PHE A 249 10.62 0.78 -2.26
CA PHE A 249 9.84 1.44 -3.30
C PHE A 249 9.16 2.71 -2.80
N HIS A 250 9.38 3.81 -3.51
CA HIS A 250 8.88 5.15 -3.21
C HIS A 250 8.26 5.76 -4.46
N LEU A 251 6.96 6.06 -4.42
CA LEU A 251 6.24 6.62 -5.56
C LEU A 251 6.08 8.15 -5.43
N PHE A 252 6.51 8.88 -6.44
CA PHE A 252 6.34 10.33 -6.55
C PHE A 252 5.27 10.66 -7.58
N GLY A 253 4.21 11.32 -7.12
CA GLY A 253 3.15 11.89 -7.95
C GLY A 253 3.47 13.35 -8.27
N VAL A 254 3.64 13.64 -9.56
CA VAL A 254 3.94 14.99 -10.05
C VAL A 254 2.67 15.66 -10.58
N HIS A 255 2.19 16.69 -9.87
CA HIS A 255 1.07 17.54 -10.29
C HIS A 255 1.58 18.71 -11.14
N PRO A 256 1.50 18.67 -12.47
CA PRO A 256 1.75 19.86 -13.26
C PRO A 256 0.59 20.85 -13.12
N ASP A 257 0.92 22.13 -12.98
CA ASP A 257 -0.06 23.18 -13.24
C ASP A 257 -0.57 23.09 -14.68
N GLU A 258 -1.85 23.31 -14.89
CA GLU A 258 -2.50 23.13 -16.19
C GLU A 258 -1.85 24.01 -17.27
N SER A 259 -1.54 25.28 -16.93
CA SER A 259 -0.90 26.20 -17.87
C SER A 259 0.49 25.73 -18.28
N VAL A 260 1.27 25.19 -17.33
CA VAL A 260 2.61 24.65 -17.55
C VAL A 260 2.57 23.38 -18.40
N ARG A 261 1.61 22.49 -18.11
CA ARG A 261 1.37 21.25 -18.87
C ARG A 261 1.04 21.54 -20.32
N LEU A 262 0.09 22.44 -20.56
CA LEU A 262 -0.33 22.83 -21.91
C LEU A 262 0.82 23.50 -22.67
N ALA A 263 1.55 24.42 -22.02
CA ALA A 263 2.70 25.08 -22.62
C ALA A 263 3.79 24.06 -23.01
N PHE A 264 4.05 23.05 -22.18
CA PHE A 264 5.03 21.99 -22.48
C PHE A 264 4.61 21.14 -23.69
N LEU A 265 3.35 20.70 -23.76
CA LEU A 265 2.83 19.92 -24.90
C LEU A 265 2.88 20.74 -26.21
N LYS A 266 2.54 22.03 -26.16
CA LYS A 266 2.66 22.93 -27.32
C LYS A 266 4.12 23.11 -27.76
N ARG A 267 5.07 23.26 -26.83
CA ARG A 267 6.52 23.31 -27.15
C ARG A 267 7.03 22.03 -27.83
N LYS A 268 6.37 20.89 -27.60
CA LYS A 268 6.66 19.62 -28.28
C LYS A 268 6.03 19.51 -29.68
N GLY A 269 5.34 20.55 -30.16
CA GLY A 269 4.74 20.59 -31.50
C GLY A 269 3.39 19.89 -31.61
N ILE A 270 2.74 19.56 -30.48
CA ILE A 270 1.43 18.90 -30.45
C ILE A 270 0.32 19.94 -30.66
N ARG A 271 -0.65 19.64 -31.54
CA ARG A 271 -1.79 20.51 -31.85
C ARG A 271 -2.85 20.45 -30.75
N ASP A 272 -3.61 21.53 -30.56
CA ASP A 272 -4.61 21.64 -29.48
C ASP A 272 -5.64 20.49 -29.46
N ASN A 273 -6.17 20.07 -30.61
CA ASN A 273 -7.11 18.93 -30.68
C ASN A 273 -6.47 17.61 -30.25
N ASP A 274 -5.18 17.40 -30.54
CA ASP A 274 -4.46 16.19 -30.15
C ASP A 274 -4.09 16.23 -28.66
N ILE A 275 -3.82 17.42 -28.11
CA ILE A 275 -3.59 17.61 -26.67
C ILE A 275 -4.80 17.13 -25.87
N VAL A 276 -6.01 17.61 -26.20
CA VAL A 276 -7.24 17.24 -25.47
C VAL A 276 -7.42 15.71 -25.49
N ARG A 277 -7.32 15.09 -26.68
CA ARG A 277 -7.44 13.63 -26.84
C ARG A 277 -6.41 12.85 -26.03
N LEU A 278 -5.14 13.27 -26.05
CA LEU A 278 -4.07 12.61 -25.30
C LEU A 278 -4.29 12.73 -23.79
N ILE A 279 -4.72 13.90 -23.32
CA ILE A 279 -4.99 14.15 -21.89
C ILE A 279 -6.14 13.25 -21.41
N GLU A 280 -7.26 13.22 -22.13
CA GLU A 280 -8.41 12.38 -21.80
C GLU A 280 -8.02 10.90 -21.78
N ARG A 281 -7.28 10.46 -22.80
CA ARG A 281 -6.82 9.08 -22.92
C ARG A 281 -5.84 8.65 -21.81
N ASP A 282 -4.87 9.49 -21.46
CA ASP A 282 -3.87 9.18 -20.43
C ASP A 282 -4.50 9.05 -19.03
N GLN A 283 -5.51 9.87 -18.73
CA GLN A 283 -6.09 9.93 -17.39
C GLN A 283 -6.82 8.64 -16.98
N ASP A 284 -7.74 8.15 -17.82
CA ASP A 284 -8.54 6.95 -17.54
C ASP A 284 -9.08 6.32 -18.84
N GLU A 285 -8.34 5.37 -19.43
CA GLU A 285 -8.72 4.75 -20.69
C GLU A 285 -9.68 3.60 -20.44
N HIS A 286 -10.99 3.76 -20.70
CA HIS A 286 -12.06 2.79 -20.37
C HIS A 286 -12.03 1.44 -21.14
N VAL A 287 -10.85 0.83 -21.29
CA VAL A 287 -10.61 -0.52 -21.80
C VAL A 287 -9.87 -1.35 -20.74
N PRO A 288 -10.05 -2.69 -20.65
CA PRO A 288 -9.55 -3.50 -19.54
C PRO A 288 -8.04 -3.41 -19.26
N PHE A 289 -7.21 -3.26 -20.31
CA PHE A 289 -5.74 -3.20 -20.22
C PHE A 289 -5.20 -1.77 -20.48
N GLY A 290 -6.08 -0.77 -20.41
CA GLY A 290 -5.77 0.64 -20.67
C GLY A 290 -4.96 1.30 -19.57
N GLN A 291 -4.52 2.53 -19.81
CA GLN A 291 -3.84 3.32 -18.78
C GLN A 291 -4.84 3.89 -17.76
N ARG A 292 -4.39 4.00 -16.50
CA ARG A 292 -5.17 4.44 -15.33
C ARG A 292 -4.34 5.43 -14.51
N VAL A 293 -3.87 6.51 -15.14
CA VAL A 293 -2.85 7.38 -14.54
C VAL A 293 -3.37 8.09 -13.30
N ASN A 294 -4.64 8.50 -13.29
CA ASN A 294 -5.24 9.08 -12.09
C ASN A 294 -5.18 8.08 -10.94
N ASP A 295 -5.78 6.89 -11.06
CA ASP A 295 -5.76 5.88 -9.99
C ASP A 295 -4.32 5.55 -9.53
N THR A 296 -3.39 5.47 -10.48
CA THR A 296 -1.95 5.26 -10.20
C THR A 296 -1.35 6.40 -9.38
N PHE A 297 -1.73 7.63 -9.70
CA PHE A 297 -1.23 8.85 -9.07
C PHE A 297 -1.56 8.90 -7.58
N HIS A 298 -2.75 8.47 -7.17
CA HIS A 298 -3.19 8.53 -5.76
C HIS A 298 -2.50 7.56 -4.85
N MET A 299 -1.92 6.53 -5.43
CA MET A 299 -1.07 5.61 -4.71
C MET A 299 0.26 6.28 -4.31
N SER A 300 0.57 7.50 -4.72
CA SER A 300 1.86 8.15 -4.44
C SER A 300 2.16 8.28 -2.94
N ASP A 301 3.43 8.08 -2.62
CA ASP A 301 3.98 8.30 -1.29
C ASP A 301 4.32 9.78 -1.07
N PHE A 302 4.65 10.48 -2.15
CA PHE A 302 5.02 11.90 -2.15
C PHE A 302 4.33 12.62 -3.29
N PHE A 303 3.73 13.76 -3.00
CA PHE A 303 3.04 14.61 -3.97
C PHE A 303 3.82 15.89 -4.16
N VAL A 304 4.27 16.16 -5.39
CA VAL A 304 5.05 17.35 -5.74
C VAL A 304 4.34 18.15 -6.82
N ARG A 305 4.41 19.47 -6.71
CA ARG A 305 3.83 20.41 -7.67
C ARG A 305 4.89 20.86 -8.66
N LEU A 306 4.57 20.82 -9.94
CA LEU A 306 5.36 21.34 -11.03
C LEU A 306 4.64 22.56 -11.63
N ASP A 307 5.15 23.74 -11.34
CA ASP A 307 4.68 25.00 -11.92
C ASP A 307 5.87 25.86 -12.37
N ASN A 308 5.64 27.15 -12.61
CA ASN A 308 6.70 28.08 -13.00
C ASN A 308 7.68 28.38 -11.85
N ASP A 309 7.33 28.08 -10.59
CA ASP A 309 8.21 28.27 -9.43
C ASP A 309 9.05 27.01 -9.18
N ARG A 310 10.17 26.94 -9.90
CA ARG A 310 11.12 25.83 -9.78
C ARG A 310 11.75 25.72 -8.38
N LEU A 311 11.86 26.83 -7.64
CA LEU A 311 12.40 26.82 -6.28
C LEU A 311 11.45 26.12 -5.32
N LYS A 312 10.13 26.26 -5.50
CA LYS A 312 9.14 25.55 -4.70
C LYS A 312 9.27 24.03 -4.88
N LEU A 313 9.35 23.57 -6.13
CA LEU A 313 9.58 22.16 -6.45
C LEU A 313 10.88 21.64 -5.83
N GLU A 314 11.99 22.37 -6.01
CA GLU A 314 13.29 22.00 -5.46
C GLU A 314 13.23 21.85 -3.93
N ASN A 315 12.64 22.83 -3.22
CA ASN A 315 12.50 22.78 -1.77
C ASN A 315 11.59 21.64 -1.29
N SER A 316 10.54 21.29 -2.05
CA SER A 316 9.72 20.11 -1.78
C SER A 316 10.55 18.83 -1.86
N ILE A 317 11.35 18.64 -2.91
CA ILE A 317 12.21 17.46 -3.05
C ILE A 317 13.30 17.44 -1.96
N ILE A 318 13.91 18.58 -1.63
CA ILE A 318 14.87 18.70 -0.52
C ILE A 318 14.23 18.20 0.78
N ARG A 319 13.03 18.70 1.11
CA ARG A 319 12.30 18.30 2.32
C ARG A 319 11.99 16.81 2.34
N ILE A 320 11.49 16.26 1.23
CA ILE A 320 11.17 14.83 1.11
C ILE A 320 12.41 13.98 1.39
N PHE A 321 13.54 14.33 0.78
CA PHE A 321 14.80 13.61 0.98
C PHE A 321 15.32 13.72 2.40
N ASP A 322 15.24 14.90 3.03
CA ASP A 322 15.65 15.04 4.43
C ASP A 322 14.85 14.07 5.34
N ILE A 323 13.53 13.95 5.12
CA ILE A 323 12.68 13.02 5.87
C ILE A 323 13.03 11.56 5.53
N LEU A 324 13.16 11.24 4.24
CA LEU A 324 13.44 9.91 3.74
C LEU A 324 14.78 9.36 4.26
N PHE A 325 15.76 10.25 4.45
CA PHE A 325 17.07 9.96 5.04
C PHE A 325 17.14 10.22 6.56
N GLY A 326 15.98 10.21 7.22
CA GLY A 326 15.88 10.11 8.67
C GLY A 326 16.25 11.38 9.43
N ASN A 327 16.06 12.57 8.85
CA ASN A 327 16.22 13.83 9.59
C ASN A 327 15.21 13.87 10.75
N PRO A 328 15.65 13.81 12.02
CA PRO A 328 14.74 13.69 13.14
C PRO A 328 14.02 14.99 13.48
N TYR A 329 14.43 16.12 12.88
CA TYR A 329 13.89 17.45 13.14
C TYR A 329 12.86 17.92 12.11
N LYS A 330 12.71 17.18 11.00
CA LYS A 330 11.64 17.45 10.02
C LYS A 330 10.34 16.80 10.48
N THR A 331 9.44 17.60 11.03
CA THR A 331 8.08 17.19 11.44
C THR A 331 7.10 17.33 10.26
N PRO A 332 5.88 16.75 10.36
CA PRO A 332 4.82 17.01 9.38
C PRO A 332 4.46 18.49 9.32
N THR A 333 4.01 18.95 8.15
CA THR A 333 3.25 20.20 8.04
C THR A 333 1.82 19.99 8.56
N PHE A 334 1.11 21.09 8.83
CA PHE A 334 -0.29 20.98 9.25
C PHE A 334 -1.17 20.30 8.18
N GLU A 335 -0.95 20.61 6.90
CA GLU A 335 -1.72 19.99 5.80
C GLU A 335 -1.45 18.49 5.68
N GLU A 336 -0.18 18.05 5.83
CA GLU A 336 0.17 16.62 5.88
C GLU A 336 -0.53 15.92 7.05
N PHE A 337 -0.61 16.58 8.22
CA PHE A 337 -1.31 16.05 9.39
C PHE A 337 -2.82 16.00 9.18
N ALA A 338 -3.44 17.07 8.67
CA ALA A 338 -4.87 17.12 8.40
C ALA A 338 -5.29 16.08 7.35
N MET A 339 -4.51 15.93 6.28
CA MET A 339 -4.74 14.90 5.27
C MET A 339 -4.53 13.49 5.81
N PHE A 340 -3.55 13.28 6.71
CA PHE A 340 -3.41 12.01 7.44
C PHE A 340 -4.62 11.70 8.33
N LEU A 341 -5.20 12.70 9.00
CA LEU A 341 -6.44 12.52 9.76
C LEU A 341 -7.64 12.20 8.86
N ALA A 342 -7.74 12.83 7.69
CA ALA A 342 -8.77 12.48 6.70
C ALA A 342 -8.58 11.03 6.23
N PHE A 343 -7.36 10.62 5.92
CA PHE A 343 -7.05 9.25 5.55
C PHE A 343 -7.37 8.25 6.66
N THR A 344 -6.95 8.49 7.91
CA THR A 344 -7.25 7.57 9.02
C THR A 344 -8.75 7.49 9.32
N SER A 345 -9.48 8.61 9.17
CA SER A 345 -10.95 8.62 9.23
C SER A 345 -11.56 7.70 8.18
N SER A 346 -11.04 7.69 6.94
CA SER A 346 -11.54 6.82 5.86
C SER A 346 -11.51 5.32 6.21
N LEU A 347 -10.51 4.88 6.99
CA LEU A 347 -10.28 3.46 7.31
C LEU A 347 -11.41 2.84 8.15
N ARG A 348 -12.27 3.65 8.76
CA ARG A 348 -13.43 3.18 9.52
C ARG A 348 -14.66 2.87 8.64
N SER A 349 -14.63 3.32 7.39
CA SER A 349 -15.74 3.16 6.44
C SER A 349 -15.92 1.68 6.07
N ALA A 350 -17.16 1.25 6.04
CA ALA A 350 -17.58 -0.05 5.52
C ALA A 350 -18.49 0.10 4.28
N ASP A 351 -18.38 1.23 3.57
CA ASP A 351 -19.07 1.47 2.31
C ASP A 351 -18.64 0.42 1.27
N LEU A 352 -19.61 -0.09 0.49
CA LEU A 352 -19.38 -1.15 -0.48
C LEU A 352 -18.58 -0.71 -1.72
N SER A 353 -18.42 0.60 -1.94
CA SER A 353 -17.73 1.17 -3.09
C SER A 353 -16.29 1.56 -2.75
N ARG A 354 -16.11 2.56 -1.87
CA ARG A 354 -14.78 3.15 -1.59
C ARG A 354 -14.67 3.63 -0.16
N GLN A 355 -13.47 3.64 0.39
CA GLN A 355 -13.20 4.29 1.67
C GLN A 355 -12.78 5.74 1.44
N VAL A 356 -13.60 6.68 1.91
CA VAL A 356 -13.35 8.13 1.80
C VAL A 356 -13.42 8.72 3.19
N GLY A 357 -12.47 9.59 3.50
CA GLY A 357 -12.44 10.37 4.73
C GLY A 357 -12.19 11.84 4.45
N ALA A 358 -12.72 12.68 5.33
CA ALA A 358 -12.61 14.12 5.27
C ALA A 358 -12.37 14.73 6.65
N VAL A 359 -11.75 15.90 6.70
CA VAL A 359 -11.49 16.68 7.91
C VAL A 359 -11.77 18.15 7.64
N VAL A 360 -12.53 18.79 8.52
CA VAL A 360 -12.77 20.23 8.51
C VAL A 360 -11.83 20.90 9.51
N THR A 361 -11.25 22.03 9.12
CA THR A 361 -10.31 22.81 9.91
C THR A 361 -10.64 24.30 9.88
N ASN A 362 -10.16 25.05 10.87
CA ASN A 362 -10.11 26.50 10.84
C ASN A 362 -8.69 26.95 11.22
N GLY A 363 -7.96 27.56 10.29
CA GLY A 363 -6.52 27.74 10.47
C GLY A 363 -5.81 26.40 10.69
N GLU A 364 -5.05 26.30 11.80
CA GLU A 364 -4.32 25.09 12.22
C GLU A 364 -5.09 24.26 13.28
N GLU A 365 -6.41 24.44 13.38
CA GLU A 365 -7.26 23.71 14.32
C GLU A 365 -8.15 22.70 13.59
N ILE A 366 -8.18 21.45 14.09
CA ILE A 366 -9.09 20.41 13.61
C ILE A 366 -10.46 20.60 14.25
N LEU A 367 -11.51 20.76 13.44
CA LEU A 367 -12.88 20.96 13.94
C LEU A 367 -13.65 19.64 14.00
N ALA A 368 -13.61 18.85 12.93
CA ALA A 368 -14.30 17.57 12.84
C ALA A 368 -13.70 16.69 11.75
N SER A 369 -13.90 15.38 11.88
CA SER A 369 -13.65 14.39 10.83
C SER A 369 -14.95 13.73 10.38
N GLY A 370 -14.93 13.21 9.16
CA GLY A 370 -16.00 12.41 8.57
C GLY A 370 -15.43 11.24 7.77
N ALA A 371 -16.24 10.20 7.63
CA ALA A 371 -15.97 9.05 6.77
C ALA A 371 -17.26 8.75 6.02
N ASN A 372 -17.19 8.19 4.82
CA ASN A 372 -18.41 7.76 4.14
C ASN A 372 -18.94 6.48 4.80
N ASP A 373 -20.13 6.52 5.38
CA ASP A 373 -20.78 5.35 5.98
C ASP A 373 -22.30 5.58 6.12
N CYS A 374 -23.03 4.56 6.54
CA CYS A 374 -24.46 4.63 6.79
C CYS A 374 -24.76 5.48 8.05
N PRO A 375 -25.71 6.43 7.97
CA PRO A 375 -26.10 7.25 9.11
C PRO A 375 -26.93 6.46 10.13
N LYS A 376 -26.82 6.83 11.39
CA LYS A 376 -27.52 6.22 12.53
C LYS A 376 -28.66 7.12 13.04
N PHE A 377 -29.75 6.52 13.51
CA PHE A 377 -30.79 7.25 14.26
C PHE A 377 -30.17 8.00 15.46
N GLY A 378 -30.55 9.26 15.63
CA GLY A 378 -29.95 10.17 16.64
C GLY A 378 -28.71 10.92 16.17
N GLY A 379 -28.23 10.67 14.94
CA GLY A 379 -27.10 11.37 14.33
C GLY A 379 -25.80 10.57 14.36
N GLY A 380 -24.84 11.02 13.55
CA GLY A 380 -23.59 10.31 13.32
C GLY A 380 -23.78 9.05 12.48
N LEU A 381 -22.76 8.20 12.50
CA LEU A 381 -22.65 6.99 11.68
C LEU A 381 -22.69 5.74 12.55
N TYR A 382 -22.90 4.58 11.92
CA TYR A 382 -22.75 3.30 12.60
C TYR A 382 -21.30 3.03 13.05
N TRP A 383 -21.21 2.29 14.16
CA TRP A 383 -19.99 1.74 14.73
C TRP A 383 -20.29 0.31 15.16
N PRO A 384 -19.29 -0.60 15.12
CA PRO A 384 -19.41 -1.88 15.81
C PRO A 384 -19.40 -1.64 17.32
N GLU A 385 -20.32 -2.29 18.03
CA GLU A 385 -20.53 -2.10 19.48
C GLU A 385 -20.34 -3.44 20.19
N LEU A 386 -19.82 -3.42 21.42
CA LEU A 386 -19.71 -4.63 22.25
C LEU A 386 -21.11 -4.99 22.78
N ASN A 387 -21.63 -6.13 22.35
CA ASN A 387 -22.89 -6.65 22.86
C ASN A 387 -22.68 -7.16 24.31
N PRO A 388 -23.42 -6.63 25.32
CA PRO A 388 -23.24 -7.01 26.71
C PRO A 388 -23.62 -8.46 27.03
N GLU A 389 -24.53 -9.04 26.26
CA GLU A 389 -25.07 -10.39 26.48
C GLU A 389 -24.22 -11.45 25.78
N SER A 390 -23.81 -11.21 24.53
CA SER A 390 -23.00 -12.16 23.76
C SER A 390 -21.50 -11.99 23.96
N HIS A 391 -21.05 -10.85 24.51
CA HIS A 391 -19.65 -10.44 24.63
C HIS A 391 -18.89 -10.35 23.29
N VAL A 392 -19.61 -10.24 22.18
CA VAL A 392 -19.05 -10.09 20.82
C VAL A 392 -19.13 -8.63 20.39
N ILE A 393 -18.13 -8.17 19.64
CA ILE A 393 -18.18 -6.88 18.94
C ILE A 393 -18.91 -7.11 17.62
N GLU A 394 -20.06 -6.49 17.46
CA GLU A 394 -20.92 -6.68 16.30
C GLU A 394 -21.49 -5.35 15.78
N ASP A 395 -21.71 -5.30 14.48
CA ASP A 395 -22.44 -4.21 13.87
C ASP A 395 -23.95 -4.39 14.11
N LYS A 396 -24.67 -3.27 14.24
CA LYS A 396 -26.12 -3.30 14.39
C LYS A 396 -26.75 -3.94 13.16
N LYS A 397 -27.58 -4.98 13.35
CA LYS A 397 -28.37 -5.61 12.30
C LYS A 397 -29.03 -4.57 11.38
N ASP A 398 -28.84 -4.75 10.07
CA ASP A 398 -29.34 -3.88 8.98
C ASP A 398 -28.86 -2.41 9.04
N GLY A 399 -27.88 -2.11 9.90
CA GLY A 399 -27.34 -0.77 10.11
C GLY A 399 -26.53 -0.31 8.92
N ARG A 400 -25.45 -1.03 8.60
CA ARG A 400 -24.59 -0.77 7.44
C ARG A 400 -25.06 -1.53 6.20
N ASP A 401 -24.70 -1.04 5.02
CA ASP A 401 -25.20 -1.58 3.75
C ASP A 401 -24.74 -3.01 3.49
N TYR A 402 -23.52 -3.39 3.87
CA TYR A 402 -23.05 -4.78 3.72
C TYR A 402 -23.83 -5.79 4.59
N MET A 403 -24.55 -5.32 5.62
CA MET A 403 -25.42 -6.17 6.44
C MET A 403 -26.80 -6.38 5.80
N ARG A 404 -27.06 -5.70 4.68
CA ARG A 404 -28.22 -5.94 3.84
C ARG A 404 -27.78 -6.83 2.69
N GLU A 405 -28.68 -7.69 2.23
CA GLU A 405 -28.43 -8.60 1.11
C GLU A 405 -28.25 -7.86 -0.23
N GLU A 406 -28.50 -6.55 -0.24
CA GLU A 406 -28.85 -5.78 -1.41
C GLU A 406 -28.31 -4.33 -1.35
N ASP A 407 -27.63 -3.90 -2.40
CA ASP A 407 -27.22 -2.49 -2.62
C ASP A 407 -28.43 -1.70 -3.18
N SER A 408 -28.96 -0.79 -2.34
CA SER A 408 -30.15 0.00 -2.68
C SER A 408 -29.97 0.85 -3.94
N ASN A 409 -28.75 1.36 -4.17
CA ASN A 409 -28.46 2.17 -5.35
C ASN A 409 -28.47 1.32 -6.62
N LYS A 410 -27.83 0.15 -6.59
CA LYS A 410 -27.83 -0.76 -7.75
C LYS A 410 -29.22 -1.32 -8.05
N ILE A 411 -30.05 -1.54 -7.04
CA ILE A 411 -31.43 -1.95 -7.22
C ILE A 411 -32.25 -0.86 -7.89
N GLU A 412 -32.15 0.38 -7.43
CA GLU A 412 -32.94 1.45 -7.99
C GLU A 412 -32.52 1.77 -9.43
N GLN A 413 -31.22 1.73 -9.73
CA GLN A 413 -30.71 1.79 -11.11
C GLN A 413 -31.34 0.70 -11.99
N ARG A 414 -31.42 -0.55 -11.50
CA ARG A 414 -32.09 -1.64 -12.24
C ARG A 414 -33.58 -1.38 -12.45
N LYS A 415 -34.30 -0.92 -11.43
CA LYS A 415 -35.74 -0.59 -11.56
C LYS A 415 -35.99 0.52 -12.57
N ILE A 416 -35.14 1.54 -12.63
CA ILE A 416 -35.21 2.60 -13.64
C ILE A 416 -35.05 2.00 -15.04
N ILE A 417 -34.04 1.15 -15.24
CA ILE A 417 -33.80 0.47 -16.52
C ILE A 417 -35.00 -0.40 -16.89
N GLU A 418 -35.47 -1.28 -16.00
CA GLU A 418 -36.63 -2.13 -16.26
C GLU A 418 -37.89 -1.33 -16.57
N GLY A 419 -38.15 -0.24 -15.84
CA GLY A 419 -39.30 0.64 -16.10
C GLY A 419 -39.23 1.34 -17.46
N ILE A 420 -38.04 1.61 -17.98
CA ILE A 420 -37.85 2.11 -19.35
C ILE A 420 -38.12 0.98 -20.37
N LEU A 421 -37.56 -0.21 -20.12
CA LEU A 421 -37.71 -1.37 -21.01
C LEU A 421 -39.17 -1.84 -21.12
N GLU A 422 -39.94 -1.85 -20.04
CA GLU A 422 -41.38 -2.15 -20.07
C GLU A 422 -42.15 -1.18 -20.97
N LYS A 423 -41.86 0.13 -20.86
CA LYS A 423 -42.48 1.17 -21.68
C LYS A 423 -42.04 1.09 -23.16
N ALA A 424 -40.82 0.64 -23.42
CA ALA A 424 -40.29 0.42 -24.76
C ALA A 424 -40.95 -0.81 -25.41
N LYS A 425 -41.07 -1.91 -24.66
CA LYS A 425 -41.78 -3.13 -25.09
C LYS A 425 -43.22 -2.85 -25.49
N ALA A 426 -43.93 -2.05 -24.69
CA ALA A 426 -45.31 -1.64 -24.98
C ALA A 426 -45.45 -0.84 -26.30
N ARG A 427 -44.35 -0.30 -26.83
CA ARG A 427 -44.28 0.43 -28.10
C ARG A 427 -43.72 -0.40 -29.25
N GLY A 428 -43.44 -1.69 -29.02
CA GLY A 428 -42.88 -2.59 -30.04
C GLY A 428 -41.41 -2.37 -30.35
N LEU A 429 -40.63 -1.78 -29.43
CA LEU A 429 -39.18 -1.62 -29.57
C LEU A 429 -38.44 -2.90 -29.16
N ASP A 430 -37.25 -3.11 -29.73
CA ASP A 430 -36.33 -4.17 -29.30
C ASP A 430 -35.82 -3.87 -27.88
N VAL A 431 -36.09 -4.77 -26.94
CA VAL A 431 -35.77 -4.59 -25.53
C VAL A 431 -34.37 -5.11 -25.18
N ASP A 432 -33.83 -6.05 -25.94
CA ASP A 432 -32.55 -6.67 -25.62
C ASP A 432 -31.41 -5.74 -26.04
N GLU A 433 -31.50 -5.17 -27.25
CA GLU A 433 -30.58 -4.13 -27.71
C GLU A 433 -30.64 -2.89 -26.81
N LEU A 434 -31.86 -2.47 -26.42
CA LEU A 434 -32.03 -1.30 -25.56
C LEU A 434 -31.49 -1.54 -24.15
N ARG A 435 -31.57 -2.76 -23.61
CA ARG A 435 -31.02 -3.08 -22.29
C ARG A 435 -29.52 -2.86 -22.26
N GLU A 436 -28.78 -3.41 -23.24
CA GLU A 436 -27.33 -3.26 -23.32
C GLU A 436 -26.94 -1.77 -23.39
N ALA A 437 -27.63 -1.00 -24.23
CA ALA A 437 -27.41 0.45 -24.34
C ALA A 437 -27.68 1.21 -23.04
N LEU A 438 -28.75 0.88 -22.31
CA LEU A 438 -29.09 1.51 -21.03
C LEU A 438 -28.09 1.12 -19.93
N GLU A 439 -27.63 -0.13 -19.91
CA GLU A 439 -26.61 -0.59 -18.95
C GLU A 439 -25.25 0.05 -19.20
N ALA A 440 -24.91 0.36 -20.45
CA ALA A 440 -23.71 1.11 -20.81
C ALA A 440 -23.85 2.63 -20.63
N SER A 441 -25.05 3.12 -20.30
CA SER A 441 -25.32 4.56 -20.18
C SER A 441 -24.98 5.14 -18.80
N GLN A 442 -25.06 6.48 -18.69
CA GLN A 442 -24.87 7.23 -17.44
C GLN A 442 -25.91 6.91 -16.34
N ILE A 443 -26.96 6.11 -16.62
CA ILE A 443 -27.89 5.65 -15.57
C ILE A 443 -27.14 4.87 -14.48
N ARG A 444 -26.09 4.11 -14.86
CA ARG A 444 -25.24 3.39 -13.90
C ARG A 444 -24.38 4.30 -13.01
N ASP A 445 -24.28 5.59 -13.34
CA ASP A 445 -23.51 6.59 -12.58
C ASP A 445 -24.34 7.30 -11.49
N LEU A 446 -25.66 7.07 -11.43
CA LEU A 446 -26.51 7.62 -10.36
C LEU A 446 -26.08 7.09 -9.00
N THR A 447 -26.04 7.96 -7.99
CA THR A 447 -25.56 7.63 -6.62
C THR A 447 -26.54 8.00 -5.52
N GLU A 448 -27.61 8.71 -5.87
CA GLU A 448 -28.57 9.35 -4.97
C GLU A 448 -29.40 8.37 -4.15
N TYR A 449 -29.46 7.10 -4.57
CA TYR A 449 -30.26 6.06 -3.92
C TYR A 449 -29.44 5.22 -2.92
N GLY A 450 -28.16 5.56 -2.74
CA GLY A 450 -27.33 4.99 -1.69
C GLY A 450 -27.74 5.50 -0.30
N ARG A 451 -27.57 4.66 0.73
CA ARG A 451 -27.85 5.06 2.13
C ARG A 451 -26.70 5.82 2.77
N VAL A 452 -25.52 5.74 2.18
CA VAL A 452 -24.28 6.28 2.72
C VAL A 452 -24.27 7.81 2.65
N VAL A 453 -23.92 8.44 3.77
CA VAL A 453 -23.56 9.86 3.80
C VAL A 453 -22.08 9.96 3.44
N HIS A 454 -21.73 10.86 2.52
CA HIS A 454 -20.33 11.05 2.12
C HIS A 454 -19.49 11.68 3.22
N ALA A 455 -18.17 11.46 3.16
CA ALA A 455 -17.24 11.88 4.21
C ALA A 455 -17.25 13.39 4.45
N GLU A 456 -17.33 14.20 3.38
CA GLU A 456 -17.37 15.66 3.47
C GLU A 456 -18.65 16.13 4.15
N MET A 457 -19.79 15.54 3.77
CA MET A 457 -21.08 15.85 4.38
C MET A 457 -21.08 15.48 5.86
N GLU A 458 -20.56 14.30 6.22
CA GLU A 458 -20.49 13.88 7.62
C GLU A 458 -19.56 14.78 8.44
N ALA A 459 -18.42 15.22 7.88
CA ALA A 459 -17.53 16.14 8.58
C ALA A 459 -18.23 17.50 8.85
N LEU A 460 -18.96 18.04 7.87
CA LEU A 460 -19.77 19.26 8.03
C LEU A 460 -20.93 19.05 9.03
N LEU A 461 -21.64 17.93 8.94
CA LEU A 461 -22.73 17.58 9.87
C LEU A 461 -22.21 17.38 11.29
N SER A 462 -21.01 16.82 11.45
CA SER A 462 -20.36 16.69 12.75
C SER A 462 -20.08 18.06 13.38
N CYS A 463 -19.59 19.03 12.61
CA CYS A 463 -19.50 20.41 13.07
C CYS A 463 -20.87 20.97 13.48
N ALA A 464 -21.89 20.80 12.64
CA ALA A 464 -23.25 21.30 12.91
C ALA A 464 -23.87 20.68 14.18
N ARG A 465 -23.76 19.36 14.36
CA ARG A 465 -24.26 18.66 15.55
C ARG A 465 -23.58 19.14 16.85
N ASN A 466 -22.34 19.62 16.74
CA ASN A 466 -21.55 20.11 17.88
C ASN A 466 -21.55 21.64 18.01
N ASN A 467 -22.39 22.36 17.25
CA ASN A 467 -22.45 23.83 17.23
C ASN A 467 -21.10 24.50 16.88
N VAL A 468 -20.29 23.87 16.03
CA VAL A 468 -19.02 24.40 15.54
C VAL A 468 -19.23 25.02 14.17
N SER A 469 -18.84 26.28 14.00
CA SER A 469 -18.93 26.97 12.71
C SER A 469 -17.85 26.49 11.74
N THR A 470 -18.25 26.23 10.50
CA THR A 470 -17.36 25.90 9.38
C THR A 470 -17.02 27.11 8.50
N ARG A 471 -17.62 28.27 8.78
CA ARG A 471 -17.51 29.46 7.94
C ARG A 471 -16.06 29.96 7.93
N GLY A 472 -15.49 30.13 6.73
CA GLY A 472 -14.09 30.51 6.56
C GLY A 472 -13.11 29.35 6.71
N GLY A 473 -13.58 28.15 7.06
CA GLY A 473 -12.75 26.98 7.27
C GLY A 473 -12.23 26.34 5.97
N GLN A 474 -11.45 25.28 6.14
CA GLN A 474 -10.87 24.48 5.07
C GLN A 474 -11.29 23.01 5.24
N LEU A 475 -11.42 22.27 4.14
CA LEU A 475 -11.76 20.85 4.14
C LEU A 475 -10.66 20.04 3.46
N PHE A 476 -10.10 19.06 4.14
CA PHE A 476 -9.16 18.09 3.58
C PHE A 476 -9.92 16.80 3.30
N CYS A 477 -9.87 16.29 2.07
CA CYS A 477 -10.55 15.05 1.69
C CYS A 477 -9.60 14.09 0.98
N THR A 478 -9.74 12.81 1.27
CA THR A 478 -9.02 11.78 0.51
C THR A 478 -9.37 11.81 -0.97
N THR A 479 -10.65 12.01 -1.32
CA THR A 479 -11.13 12.06 -2.71
C THR A 479 -11.77 13.42 -3.03
N PHE A 480 -11.71 13.84 -4.30
CA PHE A 480 -12.31 15.06 -4.79
C PHE A 480 -13.83 15.01 -4.59
N PRO A 481 -14.43 16.03 -3.97
CA PRO A 481 -15.85 16.00 -3.66
C PRO A 481 -16.74 15.89 -4.91
N CYS A 482 -17.76 15.03 -4.84
CA CYS A 482 -18.78 14.94 -5.88
C CYS A 482 -19.62 16.24 -5.93
N HIS A 483 -20.37 16.43 -7.02
CA HIS A 483 -21.25 17.59 -7.18
C HIS A 483 -22.31 17.70 -6.06
N ASN A 484 -22.75 16.57 -5.50
CA ASN A 484 -23.65 16.56 -4.35
C ASN A 484 -22.98 17.03 -3.06
N CYS A 485 -21.70 16.73 -2.82
CA CYS A 485 -20.94 17.27 -1.68
C CYS A 485 -20.60 18.75 -1.89
N ALA A 486 -20.23 19.14 -3.11
CA ALA A 486 -19.77 20.49 -3.45
C ALA A 486 -20.77 21.58 -3.05
N LYS A 487 -22.06 21.41 -3.35
CA LYS A 487 -23.10 22.36 -2.94
C LYS A 487 -23.20 22.56 -1.43
N HIS A 488 -22.95 21.51 -0.63
CA HIS A 488 -22.94 21.60 0.84
C HIS A 488 -21.68 22.28 1.34
N ILE A 489 -20.52 22.01 0.73
CA ILE A 489 -19.25 22.68 1.04
C ILE A 489 -19.39 24.20 0.83
N ILE A 490 -19.95 24.62 -0.32
CA ILE A 490 -20.22 26.02 -0.63
C ILE A 490 -21.19 26.63 0.40
N ALA A 491 -22.34 25.99 0.63
CA ALA A 491 -23.35 26.49 1.55
C ALA A 491 -22.87 26.57 3.02
N ALA A 492 -21.94 25.69 3.42
CA ALA A 492 -21.32 25.68 4.74
C ALA A 492 -20.28 26.81 4.93
N GLY A 493 -19.96 27.56 3.88
CA GLY A 493 -19.02 28.68 3.92
C GLY A 493 -17.55 28.27 4.00
N ILE A 494 -17.22 27.03 3.59
CA ILE A 494 -15.82 26.59 3.44
C ILE A 494 -15.15 27.43 2.36
N LYS A 495 -13.90 27.82 2.57
CA LYS A 495 -13.13 28.65 1.63
C LYS A 495 -12.17 27.85 0.77
N ARG A 496 -11.73 26.69 1.26
CA ARG A 496 -10.71 25.88 0.60
C ARG A 496 -10.95 24.40 0.79
N VAL A 497 -10.74 23.63 -0.26
CA VAL A 497 -10.77 22.17 -0.26
C VAL A 497 -9.44 21.65 -0.77
N VAL A 498 -8.81 20.75 -0.03
CA VAL A 498 -7.56 20.07 -0.42
C VAL A 498 -7.87 18.59 -0.61
N PHE A 499 -7.54 18.01 -1.78
CA PHE A 499 -7.88 16.61 -2.10
C PHE A 499 -6.69 15.81 -2.64
N ILE A 500 -6.67 14.48 -2.45
CA ILE A 500 -5.67 13.60 -3.07
C ILE A 500 -6.16 13.08 -4.42
N GLU A 501 -7.31 12.39 -4.43
CA GLU A 501 -7.83 11.71 -5.63
C GLU A 501 -8.78 12.60 -6.45
N PRO A 502 -8.60 12.89 -7.75
CA PRO A 502 -9.59 13.51 -8.56
C PRO A 502 -10.76 12.54 -8.71
N TYR A 503 -11.92 13.12 -8.94
CA TYR A 503 -13.14 12.37 -9.18
C TYR A 503 -13.69 12.87 -10.51
N GLN A 504 -13.28 12.23 -11.60
CA GLN A 504 -13.52 12.69 -12.96
C GLN A 504 -15.01 12.82 -13.31
N LYS A 505 -15.87 12.01 -12.68
CA LYS A 505 -17.33 12.08 -12.84
C LYS A 505 -17.96 13.26 -12.09
N SER A 506 -17.18 13.97 -11.26
CA SER A 506 -17.69 15.12 -10.53
C SER A 506 -18.00 16.27 -11.46
N LYS A 507 -19.26 16.70 -11.45
CA LYS A 507 -19.73 17.91 -12.10
C LYS A 507 -19.61 19.15 -11.21
N ALA A 508 -18.87 19.07 -10.10
CA ALA A 508 -18.79 20.16 -9.12
C ALA A 508 -18.33 21.49 -9.73
N ALA A 509 -17.21 21.48 -10.46
CA ALA A 509 -16.68 22.69 -11.10
C ALA A 509 -17.56 23.17 -12.27
N GLU A 510 -18.23 22.26 -12.98
CA GLU A 510 -19.14 22.58 -14.08
C GLU A 510 -20.43 23.25 -13.55
N PHE A 511 -21.07 22.64 -12.56
CA PHE A 511 -22.36 23.09 -12.01
C PHE A 511 -22.24 24.31 -11.10
N HIS A 512 -21.07 24.54 -10.52
CA HIS A 512 -20.80 25.64 -9.59
C HIS A 512 -19.62 26.49 -10.07
N SER A 513 -19.50 26.72 -11.38
CA SER A 513 -18.41 27.53 -11.96
C SER A 513 -18.39 28.98 -11.46
N ASP A 514 -19.51 29.48 -10.93
CA ASP A 514 -19.64 30.78 -10.25
C ASP A 514 -19.06 30.78 -8.83
N SER A 515 -18.93 29.61 -8.20
CA SER A 515 -18.64 29.44 -6.78
C SER A 515 -17.43 28.54 -6.49
N ILE A 516 -16.87 27.85 -7.50
CA ILE A 516 -15.73 26.94 -7.39
C ILE A 516 -14.64 27.32 -8.39
N SER A 517 -13.40 27.30 -7.93
CA SER A 517 -12.21 27.29 -8.78
C SER A 517 -11.38 26.04 -8.48
N VAL A 518 -10.87 25.37 -9.51
CA VAL A 518 -10.02 24.18 -9.36
C VAL A 518 -8.60 24.49 -9.82
N GLY A 519 -7.62 23.98 -9.10
CA GLY A 519 -6.22 24.07 -9.48
C GLY A 519 -5.40 24.65 -8.34
N PHE A 520 -4.31 25.31 -8.70
CA PHE A 520 -3.31 25.81 -7.75
C PHE A 520 -3.30 27.33 -7.61
N ALA A 521 -4.09 28.02 -8.43
CA ALA A 521 -4.22 29.46 -8.45
C ALA A 521 -5.27 29.86 -7.39
N PRO A 522 -4.87 30.58 -6.32
CA PRO A 522 -5.80 30.92 -5.25
C PRO A 522 -6.93 31.80 -5.75
N SER A 523 -8.10 31.65 -5.14
CA SER A 523 -9.27 32.49 -5.38
C SER A 523 -9.78 33.07 -4.06
N ASN A 524 -10.15 34.35 -4.07
CA ASN A 524 -10.77 35.02 -2.93
C ASN A 524 -12.31 35.06 -3.03
N GLU A 525 -12.84 34.81 -4.23
CA GLU A 525 -14.26 34.97 -4.56
C GLU A 525 -15.01 33.64 -4.54
N THR A 526 -14.31 32.54 -4.83
CA THR A 526 -14.86 31.18 -4.91
C THR A 526 -14.28 30.28 -3.81
N VAL A 527 -14.87 29.09 -3.65
CA VAL A 527 -14.25 28.01 -2.89
C VAL A 527 -13.13 27.41 -3.74
N HIS A 528 -11.90 27.45 -3.23
CA HIS A 528 -10.72 26.97 -3.95
C HIS A 528 -10.50 25.48 -3.70
N PHE A 529 -10.59 24.66 -4.76
CA PHE A 529 -10.33 23.22 -4.73
C PHE A 529 -8.94 22.97 -5.30
N GLU A 530 -8.03 22.42 -4.49
CA GLU A 530 -6.67 22.14 -4.94
C GLU A 530 -6.16 20.74 -4.59
N PRO A 531 -5.29 20.17 -5.44
CA PRO A 531 -4.64 18.91 -5.12
C PRO A 531 -3.67 19.04 -3.93
N PHE A 532 -3.57 17.97 -3.14
CA PHE A 532 -2.64 17.86 -2.03
C PHE A 532 -1.19 17.80 -2.51
N VAL A 533 -0.30 18.49 -1.79
CA VAL A 533 1.16 18.50 -2.03
C VAL A 533 1.87 18.25 -0.70
N GLY A 534 2.79 17.30 -0.66
CA GLY A 534 3.53 16.94 0.55
C GLY A 534 3.74 15.44 0.71
N ILE A 535 4.03 15.00 1.93
CA ILE A 535 4.13 13.58 2.27
C ILE A 535 2.73 12.94 2.29
N GLY A 536 2.54 11.89 1.49
CA GLY A 536 1.29 11.15 1.41
C GLY A 536 0.94 10.43 2.71
N PRO A 537 -0.35 10.30 3.06
CA PRO A 537 -0.79 9.80 4.35
C PRO A 537 -0.39 8.34 4.61
N ARG A 538 -0.22 7.53 3.55
CA ARG A 538 0.25 6.14 3.63
C ARG A 538 1.61 5.99 4.32
N ARG A 539 2.50 6.97 4.14
CA ARG A 539 3.87 6.96 4.69
C ARG A 539 4.00 7.75 5.98
N PHE A 540 2.92 8.35 6.48
CA PHE A 540 2.97 9.27 7.61
C PHE A 540 3.62 8.65 8.85
N PHE A 541 3.15 7.46 9.24
CA PHE A 541 3.68 6.77 10.42
C PHE A 541 5.15 6.35 10.24
N ASP A 542 5.49 5.74 9.10
CA ASP A 542 6.85 5.29 8.79
C ASP A 542 7.87 6.44 8.84
N LEU A 543 7.49 7.61 8.31
CA LEU A 543 8.39 8.73 8.10
C LEU A 543 8.46 9.72 9.26
N PHE A 544 7.43 9.82 10.09
CA PHE A 544 7.40 10.77 11.21
C PHE A 544 7.51 10.10 12.59
N SER A 545 7.25 8.79 12.71
CA SER A 545 7.33 8.09 14.01
C SER A 545 8.76 7.78 14.43
N ILE A 546 9.23 8.37 15.53
CA ILE A 546 10.59 8.18 16.06
C ILE A 546 10.91 6.71 16.36
N ARG A 547 9.92 5.91 16.79
CA ARG A 547 10.12 4.56 17.34
C ARG A 547 9.25 3.46 16.73
N LEU A 548 8.04 3.81 16.28
CA LEU A 548 7.02 2.81 15.97
C LEU A 548 6.93 2.47 14.48
N GLY A 549 7.57 3.27 13.60
CA GLY A 549 7.61 2.99 12.17
C GLY A 549 8.44 1.75 11.84
N ALA A 550 8.33 1.26 10.60
CA ALA A 550 9.09 0.06 10.18
C ALA A 550 10.60 0.30 9.97
N GLY A 551 11.05 1.55 10.08
CA GLY A 551 12.46 1.96 10.04
C GLY A 551 13.18 1.86 11.40
N TYR A 552 14.43 2.31 11.45
CA TYR A 552 15.21 2.34 12.69
C TYR A 552 14.77 3.47 13.63
N GLU A 553 15.04 3.34 14.93
CA GLU A 553 14.73 4.40 15.92
C GLU A 553 15.57 5.65 15.65
N LEU A 554 14.91 6.80 15.51
CA LEU A 554 15.60 8.07 15.41
C LEU A 554 16.01 8.60 16.80
N ARG A 555 17.19 9.18 16.89
CA ARG A 555 17.67 9.87 18.09
C ARG A 555 17.84 11.36 17.80
N ARG A 556 17.31 12.20 18.69
CA ARG A 556 17.45 13.66 18.64
C ARG A 556 18.53 14.20 19.56
N ARG A 557 18.96 13.39 20.51
CA ARG A 557 19.98 13.73 21.51
C ARG A 557 20.90 12.55 21.77
N ASP A 558 22.14 12.85 22.10
CA ASP A 558 23.11 11.86 22.57
C ASP A 558 22.87 11.51 24.06
N ASN A 559 23.73 10.65 24.61
CA ASN A 559 23.64 10.23 26.01
C ASN A 559 23.92 11.37 27.01
N ASN A 560 24.50 12.48 26.56
CA ASN A 560 24.79 13.67 27.36
C ASN A 560 23.67 14.72 27.25
N GLY A 561 22.63 14.45 26.45
CA GLY A 561 21.52 15.37 26.21
C GLY A 561 21.79 16.43 25.14
N LEU A 562 22.91 16.36 24.42
CA LEU A 562 23.24 17.29 23.34
C LEU A 562 22.51 16.92 22.06
N VAL A 563 22.08 17.92 21.30
CA VAL A 563 21.40 17.75 20.00
C VAL A 563 22.34 17.06 19.01
N ILE A 564 21.85 16.02 18.34
CA ILE A 564 22.62 15.31 17.32
C ILE A 564 22.53 16.09 15.99
N PRO A 565 23.64 16.61 15.44
CA PRO A 565 23.59 17.27 14.14
C PRO A 565 23.21 16.27 13.05
N TRP A 566 22.40 16.71 12.08
CA TRP A 566 22.02 15.91 10.92
C TRP A 566 22.39 16.64 9.63
N SER A 567 22.93 15.89 8.65
CA SER A 567 23.19 16.37 7.29
C SER A 567 22.98 15.23 6.31
N LEU A 568 22.45 15.55 5.12
CA LEU A 568 22.24 14.59 4.05
C LEU A 568 23.58 14.02 3.53
N SER A 569 24.60 14.86 3.36
CA SER A 569 25.90 14.49 2.78
C SER A 569 26.87 13.80 3.75
N GLY A 570 26.40 13.44 4.95
CA GLY A 570 27.18 12.78 5.99
C GLY A 570 26.73 11.35 6.26
N SER A 571 26.66 10.97 7.53
CA SER A 571 26.21 9.64 7.98
C SER A 571 24.70 9.42 7.89
N SER A 572 24.02 10.10 6.96
CA SER A 572 22.59 9.92 6.76
C SER A 572 22.33 8.49 6.25
N LYS A 573 21.23 7.90 6.74
CA LYS A 573 20.82 6.54 6.39
C LYS A 573 19.39 6.62 5.89
N LEU A 574 19.09 5.85 4.85
CA LEU A 574 17.71 5.68 4.41
C LEU A 574 16.89 5.17 5.60
N ARG A 575 15.75 5.81 5.88
CA ARG A 575 14.92 5.48 7.04
C ARG A 575 14.32 4.07 6.91
N MET A 576 13.84 3.75 5.72
CA MET A 576 13.18 2.49 5.39
C MET A 576 14.11 1.61 4.56
N GLN A 577 14.88 0.76 5.22
CA GLN A 577 15.88 -0.09 4.57
C GLN A 577 15.26 -1.40 4.07
N MET A 578 15.61 -1.80 2.85
CA MET A 578 15.32 -3.13 2.32
C MET A 578 16.38 -4.12 2.77
N LEU A 579 15.93 -5.29 3.24
CA LEU A 579 16.81 -6.40 3.58
C LEU A 579 17.06 -7.24 2.30
N PRO A 580 18.33 -7.44 1.88
CA PRO A 580 18.71 -8.12 0.63
C PRO A 580 17.98 -9.44 0.35
N GLY A 581 17.92 -10.33 1.33
CA GLY A 581 17.34 -11.66 1.14
C GLY A 581 15.85 -11.67 0.83
N SER A 582 15.11 -10.58 1.06
CA SER A 582 13.66 -10.55 0.82
C SER A 582 13.28 -10.13 -0.59
N TYR A 583 14.00 -9.18 -1.20
CA TYR A 583 13.58 -8.61 -2.48
C TYR A 583 14.35 -9.20 -3.67
N LEU A 584 15.59 -9.67 -3.47
CA LEU A 584 16.36 -10.25 -4.56
C LEU A 584 15.71 -11.53 -5.10
N ASP A 585 15.18 -12.39 -4.24
CA ASP A 585 14.46 -13.60 -4.68
C ASP A 585 13.20 -13.26 -5.46
N LEU A 586 12.42 -12.29 -5.00
CA LEU A 586 11.22 -11.80 -5.69
C LEU A 586 11.58 -11.14 -7.03
N GLU A 587 12.68 -10.40 -7.08
CA GLU A 587 13.19 -9.77 -8.30
C GLU A 587 13.63 -10.83 -9.33
N GLN A 588 14.33 -11.89 -8.89
CA GLN A 588 14.70 -12.99 -9.78
C GLN A 588 13.47 -13.77 -10.27
N GLU A 589 12.46 -13.96 -9.43
CA GLU A 589 11.22 -14.59 -9.86
C GLU A 589 10.45 -13.72 -10.87
N ALA A 590 10.37 -12.42 -10.64
CA ALA A 590 9.83 -11.47 -11.60
C ALA A 590 10.59 -11.51 -12.94
N LYS A 591 11.92 -11.61 -12.90
CA LYS A 591 12.75 -11.78 -14.11
C LYS A 591 12.35 -13.03 -14.89
N LYS A 592 12.25 -14.19 -14.25
CA LYS A 592 11.84 -15.44 -14.92
C LYS A 592 10.45 -15.33 -15.51
N GLN A 593 9.49 -14.77 -14.77
CA GLN A 593 8.13 -14.55 -15.27
C GLN A 593 8.14 -13.66 -16.52
N PHE A 594 8.91 -12.58 -16.50
CA PHE A 594 9.05 -11.69 -17.65
C PHE A 594 9.67 -12.39 -18.87
N GLU A 595 10.72 -13.19 -18.65
CA GLU A 595 11.40 -13.94 -19.72
C GLU A 595 10.51 -15.04 -20.33
N ILE A 596 9.67 -15.72 -19.54
CA ILE A 596 8.69 -16.70 -20.05
C ILE A 596 7.72 -16.03 -21.02
N HIS A 597 7.21 -14.85 -20.67
CA HIS A 597 6.33 -14.09 -21.57
C HIS A 597 7.05 -13.55 -22.81
N HIS A 598 8.37 -13.35 -22.73
CA HIS A 598 9.20 -12.93 -23.87
C HIS A 598 9.55 -14.08 -24.83
N LEU A 599 9.54 -15.34 -24.37
CA LEU A 599 9.93 -16.53 -25.15
C LEU A 599 8.75 -17.30 -25.76
N GLN A 600 7.52 -16.79 -25.66
CA GLN A 600 6.32 -17.40 -26.27
C GLN A 600 6.00 -16.86 -27.68
N GLU A 601 6.89 -16.07 -28.27
CA GLU A 601 6.97 -15.77 -29.71
C GLU A 601 8.16 -16.51 -30.34
#